data_AF-A0A2I0NZ54-F1
#
_entry.id   AF-A0A2I0NZ54-F1
#
_cell.length_a   1.000
_cell.length_b   1.000
_cell.length_c   1.000
_cell.angle_alpha   90.00
_cell.angle_beta   90.00
_cell.angle_gamma   90.00
#
_symmetry.space_group_name_H-M   'P 1'
#
loop_
_entity.id
_entity.type
_entity.pdbx_description
1 polymer ?
#
loop_
_entity_poly.entity_id
_entity_poly.type
_entity_poly.pdbx_seq_one_letter_code
_entity_poly.pdbx_strand_id
1 'polypeptide(L)'
;SLDREITMYELAQMTRAGPAKSLGLGNIFGGLDKGMDADVAIFDILEDKITDPEQIEKAFSSAEYVFKSGTLVVNHGEIVSSGNKRTLWVDAKVPENTQVQRDVEMKFLKYYSVNLNNYEVSDHYVPNPYVIEVDAN
;
A
#
# COMPACT_ATOMS: atom_id res chain seq x y z
N SER A 1 2.64 12.52 -33.11
CA SER A 1 3.13 13.29 -31.97
C SER A 1 2.04 13.30 -30.92
N LEU A 2 2.39 13.21 -29.65
CA LEU A 2 1.44 13.26 -28.53
C LEU A 2 1.79 14.53 -27.75
N ASP A 3 1.15 15.63 -28.12
CA ASP A 3 1.50 16.97 -27.62
C ASP A 3 0.85 17.28 -26.25
N ARG A 4 0.40 16.23 -25.54
CA ARG A 4 -0.28 16.36 -24.25
C ARG A 4 0.71 16.17 -23.11
N GLU A 5 0.78 17.17 -22.24
CA GLU A 5 1.49 17.11 -20.96
C GLU A 5 0.53 16.71 -19.84
N ILE A 6 1.08 16.03 -18.82
CA ILE A 6 0.32 15.57 -17.65
C ILE A 6 0.42 16.65 -16.57
N THR A 7 -0.73 17.03 -16.01
CA THR A 7 -0.75 17.97 -14.87
C THR A 7 -0.31 17.29 -13.58
N MET A 8 0.17 18.05 -12.58
CA MET A 8 0.51 17.49 -11.26
C MET A 8 -0.68 16.77 -10.59
N TYR A 9 -1.91 17.28 -10.83
CA TYR A 9 -3.13 16.63 -10.35
C TYR A 9 -3.35 15.27 -11.01
N GLU A 10 -3.20 15.16 -12.33
CA GLU A 10 -3.30 13.88 -13.05
C GLU A 10 -2.18 12.92 -12.63
N LEU A 11 -0.97 13.41 -12.38
CA LEU A 11 0.13 12.61 -11.86
C LEU A 11 -0.19 12.05 -10.46
N ALA A 12 -0.77 12.86 -9.56
CA ALA A 12 -1.24 12.41 -8.25
C ALA A 12 -2.36 11.38 -8.37
N GLN A 13 -3.28 11.54 -9.33
CA GLN A 13 -4.30 10.55 -9.63
C GLN A 13 -3.70 9.22 -10.10
N MET A 14 -2.73 9.27 -11.02
CA MET A 14 -2.08 8.07 -11.58
C MET A 14 -1.23 7.33 -10.55
N THR A 15 -0.57 8.04 -9.65
CA THR A 15 0.42 7.46 -8.73
C THR A 15 -0.10 7.20 -7.31
N ARG A 16 -1.23 7.81 -6.91
CA ARG A 16 -1.79 7.71 -5.54
C ARG A 16 -3.27 7.34 -5.53
N ALA A 17 -4.15 8.23 -5.97
CA ALA A 17 -5.60 8.06 -5.80
C ALA A 17 -6.14 6.86 -6.59
N GLY A 18 -5.71 6.69 -7.85
CA GLY A 18 -6.08 5.58 -8.72
C GLY A 18 -5.69 4.23 -8.13
N PRO A 19 -4.40 3.99 -7.81
CA PRO A 19 -3.94 2.77 -7.16
C PRO A 19 -4.63 2.46 -5.82
N ALA A 20 -4.83 3.46 -4.96
CA ALA A 20 -5.52 3.24 -3.68
C ALA A 20 -6.98 2.81 -3.89
N LYS A 21 -7.68 3.47 -4.81
CA LYS A 21 -9.07 3.13 -5.15
C LYS A 21 -9.19 1.74 -5.77
N SER A 22 -8.29 1.36 -6.68
CA SER A 22 -8.33 0.04 -7.33
C SER A 22 -8.07 -1.12 -6.35
N LEU A 23 -7.30 -0.88 -5.29
CA LEU A 23 -7.07 -1.84 -4.21
C LEU A 23 -8.17 -1.86 -3.14
N GLY A 24 -9.23 -1.04 -3.27
CA GLY A 24 -10.29 -0.92 -2.26
C GLY A 24 -9.87 -0.14 -1.01
N LEU A 25 -8.77 0.62 -1.09
CA LEU A 25 -8.17 1.34 0.02
C LEU A 25 -8.35 2.86 -0.06
N GLY A 26 -9.15 3.36 -1.01
CA GLY A 26 -9.30 4.80 -1.29
C GLY A 26 -9.92 5.62 -0.15
N ASN A 27 -10.52 4.98 0.85
CA ASN A 27 -10.99 5.61 2.09
C ASN A 27 -9.89 5.77 3.15
N ILE A 28 -8.75 5.12 2.99
CA ILE A 28 -7.62 5.12 3.95
C ILE A 28 -6.38 5.76 3.32
N PHE A 29 -6.06 5.45 2.06
CA PHE A 29 -4.85 5.91 1.37
C PHE A 29 -5.15 6.61 0.04
N GLY A 30 -4.13 7.28 -0.50
CA GLY A 30 -4.19 7.86 -1.86
C GLY A 30 -4.81 9.26 -1.93
N GLY A 31 -5.09 9.88 -0.79
CA GLY A 31 -5.63 11.23 -0.67
C GLY A 31 -5.19 11.89 0.63
N LEU A 32 -5.66 13.12 0.87
CA LEU A 32 -5.33 13.95 2.03
C LEU A 32 -6.57 14.40 2.82
N ASP A 33 -7.71 13.76 2.60
CA ASP A 33 -8.95 14.10 3.28
C ASP A 33 -8.88 13.74 4.77
N LYS A 34 -9.66 14.47 5.58
CA LYS A 34 -9.76 14.18 7.02
C LYS A 34 -10.23 12.74 7.25
N GLY A 35 -9.46 11.99 8.04
CA GLY A 35 -9.74 10.60 8.39
C GLY A 35 -8.93 9.58 7.59
N MET A 36 -8.22 10.01 6.55
CA MET A 36 -7.23 9.18 5.86
C MET A 36 -5.96 9.02 6.70
N ASP A 37 -5.16 8.00 6.38
CA ASP A 37 -3.87 7.79 7.03
C ASP A 37 -2.93 8.96 6.72
N ALA A 38 -2.13 9.36 7.72
CA ALA A 38 -1.18 10.46 7.58
C ALA A 38 0.09 10.04 6.83
N ASP A 39 -0.11 9.54 5.61
CA ASP A 39 0.91 9.19 4.63
C ASP A 39 1.07 10.35 3.64
N VAL A 40 2.10 11.17 3.84
CA VAL A 40 2.29 12.43 3.10
C VAL A 40 3.70 12.49 2.54
N ALA A 41 3.84 12.79 1.26
CA ALA A 41 5.12 13.10 0.63
C ALA A 41 5.11 14.56 0.17
N ILE A 42 6.17 15.29 0.50
CA ILE A 42 6.37 16.70 0.14
C ILE A 42 7.59 16.77 -0.77
N PHE A 43 7.43 17.38 -1.93
CA PHE A 43 8.49 17.58 -2.92
C PHE A 43 8.79 19.07 -3.01
N ASP A 44 10.08 19.44 -3.09
CA ASP A 44 10.50 20.82 -3.32
C ASP A 44 10.32 21.19 -4.79
N ILE A 45 9.06 21.44 -5.17
CA ILE A 45 8.65 21.82 -6.52
C ILE A 45 7.85 23.11 -6.43
N LEU A 46 8.34 24.14 -7.11
CA LEU A 46 7.62 25.39 -7.33
C LEU A 46 7.23 25.45 -8.81
N GLU A 47 5.99 25.07 -9.12
CA GLU A 47 5.49 24.90 -10.49
C GLU A 47 5.74 26.12 -11.39
N ASP A 48 5.61 27.33 -10.84
CA ASP A 48 5.84 28.60 -11.53
C ASP A 48 7.31 28.89 -11.88
N LYS A 49 8.24 28.14 -11.28
CA LYS A 49 9.69 28.32 -11.45
C LYS A 49 10.36 27.18 -12.20
N ILE A 50 9.60 26.18 -12.64
CA ILE A 50 10.15 25.07 -13.43
C ILE A 50 10.51 25.58 -14.82
N THR A 51 11.80 25.51 -15.17
CA THR A 51 12.30 25.88 -16.50
C THR A 51 12.88 24.71 -17.28
N ASP A 52 13.05 23.56 -16.63
CA ASP A 52 13.70 22.36 -17.17
C ASP A 52 13.03 21.10 -16.59
N PRO A 53 12.60 20.14 -17.43
CA PRO A 53 12.08 18.85 -16.97
C PRO A 53 13.00 18.10 -15.98
N GLU A 54 14.33 18.26 -16.07
CA GLU A 54 15.26 17.62 -15.13
C GLU A 54 15.03 18.04 -13.67
N GLN A 55 14.48 19.24 -13.43
CA GLN A 55 14.12 19.70 -12.09
C GLN A 55 12.97 18.88 -11.50
N ILE A 56 12.00 18.49 -12.34
CA ILE A 56 10.87 17.63 -11.93
C ILE A 56 11.40 16.24 -11.58
N GLU A 57 12.25 15.67 -12.44
CA GLU A 57 12.85 14.34 -12.21
C GLU A 57 13.65 14.32 -10.91
N LYS A 58 14.49 15.33 -10.69
CA LYS A 58 15.29 15.46 -9.47
C LYS A 58 14.41 15.56 -8.22
N ALA A 59 13.37 16.39 -8.24
CA ALA A 59 12.49 16.55 -7.09
C ALA A 59 11.75 15.24 -6.77
N PHE A 60 11.18 14.56 -7.77
CA PHE A 60 10.49 13.29 -7.53
C PHE A 60 11.43 12.12 -7.17
N SER A 61 12.72 12.20 -7.52
CA SER A 61 13.72 11.20 -7.14
C SER A 61 13.98 11.15 -5.63
N SER A 62 13.82 12.29 -4.94
CA SER A 62 14.10 12.44 -3.52
C SER A 62 13.13 13.44 -2.90
N ALA A 63 12.08 12.92 -2.24
CA ALA A 63 11.12 13.75 -1.51
C ALA A 63 11.83 14.54 -0.40
N GLU A 64 11.47 15.81 -0.25
CA GLU A 64 12.01 16.67 0.79
C GLU A 64 11.57 16.17 2.17
N TYR A 65 10.29 15.82 2.32
CA TYR A 65 9.78 15.18 3.54
C TYR A 65 8.84 14.05 3.21
N VAL A 66 8.87 13.00 4.03
CA VAL A 66 7.87 11.93 3.99
C VAL A 66 7.41 11.63 5.41
N PHE A 67 6.10 11.65 5.60
CA PHE A 67 5.42 11.17 6.80
C PHE A 67 4.77 9.83 6.47
N LYS A 68 5.01 8.84 7.33
CA LYS A 68 4.38 7.52 7.27
C LYS A 68 3.54 7.33 8.53
N SER A 69 2.22 7.23 8.37
CA SER A 69 1.25 7.16 9.48
C SER A 69 1.53 8.21 10.57
N GLY A 70 1.79 9.45 10.13
CA GLY A 70 2.05 10.61 11.00
C GLY A 70 3.48 10.72 11.57
N THR A 71 4.35 9.75 11.29
CA THR A 71 5.76 9.77 11.72
C THR A 71 6.66 10.26 10.60
N LEU A 72 7.52 11.24 10.86
CA LEU A 72 8.53 11.68 9.91
C LEU A 72 9.54 10.55 9.64
N VAL A 73 9.64 10.11 8.39
CA VAL A 73 10.54 9.03 7.95
C VAL A 73 11.60 9.49 6.95
N VAL A 74 11.34 10.58 6.22
CA VAL A 74 12.33 11.27 5.38
C VAL A 74 12.37 12.74 5.78
N ASN A 75 13.57 13.28 5.97
CA ASN A 75 13.82 14.68 6.34
C ASN A 75 14.92 15.26 5.44
N HIS A 76 14.60 16.26 4.64
CA HIS A 76 15.48 16.85 3.63
C HIS A 76 16.13 15.80 2.70
N GLY A 77 15.33 14.85 2.20
CA GLY A 77 15.81 13.76 1.33
C GLY A 77 16.49 12.58 2.05
N GLU A 78 16.80 12.70 3.34
CA GLU A 78 17.48 11.66 4.10
C GLU A 78 16.50 10.79 4.91
N ILE A 79 16.70 9.48 4.89
CA ILE A 79 15.89 8.54 5.68
C ILE A 79 16.27 8.67 7.16
N VAL A 80 15.33 9.08 8.00
CA VAL A 80 15.53 9.29 9.44
C VAL A 80 14.84 8.26 10.33
N SER A 81 13.89 7.49 9.78
CA SER A 81 13.17 6.46 10.52
C SER A 81 12.61 5.38 9.59
N SER A 82 12.45 4.17 10.09
CA SER A 82 11.71 3.10 9.39
C SER A 82 10.19 3.21 9.53
N GLY A 83 9.72 4.11 10.40
CA GLY A 83 8.30 4.33 10.68
C GLY A 83 7.56 3.12 11.25
N ASN A 84 6.25 3.26 11.41
CA ASN A 84 5.37 2.19 11.85
C ASN A 84 4.71 1.54 10.64
N LYS A 85 5.32 0.46 10.13
CA LYS A 85 4.80 -0.29 8.98
C LYS A 85 3.69 -1.22 9.43
N ARG A 86 2.66 -1.38 8.60
CA ARG A 86 1.53 -2.30 8.82
C ARG A 86 1.50 -3.34 7.71
N THR A 87 1.10 -4.55 8.04
CA THR A 87 0.80 -5.60 7.06
C THR A 87 -0.70 -5.67 6.87
N LEU A 88 -1.16 -5.28 5.68
CA LEU A 88 -2.56 -5.30 5.33
C LEU A 88 -2.93 -6.67 4.76
N TRP A 89 -4.01 -7.27 5.27
CA TRP A 89 -4.56 -8.51 4.74
C TRP A 89 -6.07 -8.52 4.90
N VAL A 90 -6.74 -9.35 4.10
CA VAL A 90 -8.20 -9.44 4.07
C VAL A 90 -8.64 -10.66 4.89
N ASP A 91 -9.53 -10.43 5.84
CA ASP A 91 -10.23 -11.48 6.55
C ASP A 91 -11.61 -11.64 5.88
N ALA A 92 -11.72 -12.65 5.03
CA ALA A 92 -12.95 -12.95 4.32
C ALA A 92 -13.82 -13.88 5.17
N LYS A 93 -14.92 -13.35 5.71
CA LYS A 93 -15.88 -14.12 6.50
C LYS A 93 -16.76 -14.94 5.57
N VAL A 94 -16.42 -16.22 5.43
CA VAL A 94 -17.17 -17.21 4.65
C VAL A 94 -17.75 -18.29 5.57
N PRO A 95 -18.94 -18.84 5.28
CA PRO A 95 -19.43 -20.02 5.98
C PRO A 95 -18.47 -21.19 5.84
N GLU A 96 -18.23 -21.92 6.93
CA GLU A 96 -17.40 -23.12 6.88
C GLU A 96 -17.97 -24.16 5.91
N ASN A 97 -17.10 -24.74 5.08
CA ASN A 97 -17.45 -25.79 4.14
C ASN A 97 -16.60 -27.03 4.41
N THR A 98 -17.22 -28.02 5.07
CA THR A 98 -16.56 -29.27 5.47
C THR A 98 -16.08 -30.09 4.27
N GLN A 99 -16.75 -30.01 3.12
CA GLN A 99 -16.31 -30.67 1.89
C GLN A 99 -15.01 -30.04 1.37
N VAL A 100 -14.92 -28.72 1.36
CA VAL A 100 -13.70 -28.00 0.94
C VAL A 100 -12.54 -28.31 1.88
N GLN A 101 -12.76 -28.25 3.20
CA GLN A 101 -11.72 -28.58 4.19
C GLN A 101 -11.16 -29.99 3.97
N ARG A 102 -12.05 -30.99 3.83
CA ARG A 102 -11.65 -32.38 3.56
C ARG A 102 -10.86 -32.52 2.25
N ASP A 103 -11.30 -31.85 1.19
CA ASP A 103 -10.61 -31.91 -0.10
C ASP A 103 -9.22 -31.26 -0.05
N VAL A 104 -9.05 -30.18 0.71
CA VAL A 104 -7.75 -29.54 0.96
C VAL A 104 -6.84 -30.50 1.73
N GLU A 105 -7.30 -31.07 2.84
CA GLU A 105 -6.55 -32.04 3.64
C GLU A 105 -6.07 -33.24 2.81
N MET A 106 -6.97 -33.84 2.01
CA MET A 106 -6.65 -34.97 1.15
C MET A 106 -5.59 -34.62 0.09
N LYS A 107 -5.61 -33.40 -0.45
CA LYS A 107 -4.59 -32.93 -1.40
C LYS A 107 -3.23 -32.72 -0.73
N PHE A 108 -3.21 -32.17 0.48
CA PHE A 108 -1.97 -32.03 1.25
C PHE A 108 -1.34 -33.40 1.53
N LEU A 109 -2.14 -34.36 2.00
CA LEU A 109 -1.66 -35.72 2.29
C LEU A 109 -1.08 -36.44 1.07
N LYS A 110 -1.67 -36.24 -0.12
CA LYS A 110 -1.30 -36.99 -1.32
C LYS A 110 -0.21 -36.33 -2.15
N TYR A 111 -0.16 -35.00 -2.18
CA TYR A 111 0.61 -34.26 -3.18
C TYR A 111 1.60 -33.23 -2.61
N TYR A 112 1.49 -32.87 -1.33
CA TYR A 112 2.42 -31.92 -0.71
C TYR A 112 3.55 -32.62 0.04
N SER A 113 4.67 -31.92 0.18
CA SER A 113 5.83 -32.35 0.96
C SER A 113 5.83 -31.84 2.40
N VAL A 114 4.81 -31.08 2.80
CA VAL A 114 4.63 -30.52 4.14
C VAL A 114 3.24 -30.84 4.67
N ASN A 115 3.11 -30.95 5.99
CA ASN A 115 1.82 -31.11 6.64
C ASN A 115 1.00 -29.81 6.59
N LEU A 116 -0.32 -29.92 6.47
CA LEU A 116 -1.23 -28.78 6.42
C LEU A 116 -1.07 -27.85 7.65
N ASN A 117 -0.91 -28.42 8.85
CA ASN A 117 -0.72 -27.65 10.10
C ASN A 117 0.55 -26.78 10.10
N ASN A 118 1.49 -27.03 9.19
CA ASN A 118 2.72 -26.25 9.05
C ASN A 118 2.66 -25.27 7.86
N TYR A 119 1.54 -25.22 7.14
CA TYR A 119 1.39 -24.41 5.94
C TYR A 119 0.90 -22.98 6.25
N GLU A 120 0.07 -22.83 7.28
CA GLU A 120 -0.47 -21.54 7.69
C GLU A 120 0.65 -20.59 8.16
N VAL A 121 0.57 -19.33 7.73
CA VAL A 121 1.48 -18.28 8.19
C VAL A 121 1.04 -17.86 9.58
N SER A 122 1.82 -18.25 10.59
CA SER A 122 1.56 -17.87 11.98
C SER A 122 1.67 -16.36 12.22
N ASP A 123 0.81 -15.83 13.09
CA ASP A 123 0.73 -14.42 13.48
C ASP A 123 2.05 -13.77 13.89
N HIS A 124 3.02 -14.54 14.41
CA HIS A 124 4.33 -13.98 14.79
C HIS A 124 5.12 -13.40 13.59
N TYR A 125 4.79 -13.78 12.35
CA TYR A 125 5.36 -13.19 11.14
C TYR A 125 4.70 -11.85 10.75
N VAL A 126 3.60 -11.47 11.42
CA VAL A 126 2.79 -10.29 11.12
C VAL A 126 2.69 -9.39 12.36
N PRO A 127 3.79 -8.72 12.77
CA PRO A 127 3.86 -8.02 14.06
C PRO A 127 2.96 -6.78 14.17
N ASN A 128 2.50 -6.22 13.05
CA ASN A 128 1.61 -5.05 13.04
C ASN A 128 0.52 -5.23 11.96
N PRO A 129 -0.49 -6.07 12.21
CA PRO A 129 -1.53 -6.35 11.24
C PRO A 129 -2.51 -5.17 11.10
N TYR A 130 -3.01 -4.97 9.89
CA TYR A 130 -4.18 -4.15 9.62
C TYR A 130 -5.18 -4.99 8.84
N VAL A 131 -6.14 -5.57 9.55
CA VAL A 131 -7.10 -6.52 9.00
C VAL A 131 -8.23 -5.77 8.31
N ILE A 132 -8.52 -6.15 7.07
CA ILE A 132 -9.64 -5.64 6.30
C ILE A 132 -10.72 -6.73 6.31
N GLU A 133 -11.74 -6.52 7.14
CA GLU A 133 -12.87 -7.42 7.29
C GLU A 133 -13.78 -7.33 6.06
N VAL A 134 -14.11 -8.47 5.45
CA VAL A 134 -15.02 -8.55 4.30
C VAL A 134 -16.01 -9.69 4.53
N ASP A 135 -17.29 -9.33 4.63
CA ASP A 135 -18.37 -10.32 4.68
C ASP A 135 -18.64 -10.88 3.29
N ALA A 136 -18.47 -12.19 3.12
CA ALA A 136 -18.90 -12.90 1.92
C ALA A 136 -20.39 -13.28 2.06
N ASN A 137 -21.26 -12.27 1.96
CA ASN A 137 -22.70 -12.49 1.80
C ASN A 137 -23.03 -13.05 0.41
#